data_AF-A0A804MV34-F1
#
_entry.id   AF-A0A804MV34-F1
#
_cell.length_a   1.000
_cell.length_b   1.000
_cell.length_c   1.000
_cell.angle_alpha   90.00
_cell.angle_beta   90.00
_cell.angle_gamma   90.00
#
_symmetry.space_group_name_H-M   'P 1'
#
loop_
_entity.id
_entity.type
_entity.pdbx_description
1 polymer ?
#
loop_
_entity_poly.entity_id
_entity_poly.type
_entity_poly.pdbx_seq_one_letter_code
_entity_poly.pdbx_strand_id
1 'polypeptide(L)'
;DASLSSARVAKEFCFAARDVLLLYRAIVPVQLEKQFDSLSQVAAIVHNDFYHLSQEILGLAFQYRADFPSDLQKQVVFVDLAPIFSLMANAILRRQIQLTVDTISEAIDGAEGFQNTHQPQHYESAKFSIEQVVFILEKIRIMWESILPRSIYRKSMCNVLGSVFSRITRDMLLIDDMAAEETLQLQGLIHLALENLSSLFLSLVENNDGSTKSLDHDVFFEVKVTVGGPTVFY
;
A
#
# COMPACT_ATOMS: atom_id res chain seq x y z
N ASP A 1 -4.71 33.16 -20.37
CA ASP A 1 -5.11 32.23 -19.29
C ASP A 1 -6.32 32.70 -18.52
N ALA A 2 -7.13 31.75 -18.03
CA ALA A 2 -8.26 32.04 -17.15
C ALA A 2 -7.81 32.67 -15.80
N SER A 3 -6.61 32.33 -15.33
CA SER A 3 -5.98 32.94 -14.14
C SER A 3 -5.69 34.44 -14.31
N LEU A 4 -5.35 34.87 -15.53
CA LEU A 4 -5.08 36.28 -15.90
C LEU A 4 -6.34 37.04 -16.36
N SER A 5 -7.51 36.39 -16.33
CA SER A 5 -8.78 37.02 -16.69
C SER A 5 -9.27 37.97 -15.59
N SER A 6 -10.50 38.49 -15.72
CA SER A 6 -11.10 39.28 -14.65
C SER A 6 -11.12 38.51 -13.32
N ALA A 7 -11.04 39.24 -12.19
CA ALA A 7 -11.03 38.64 -10.85
C ALA A 7 -12.18 37.64 -10.64
N ARG A 8 -13.36 37.92 -11.20
CA ARG A 8 -14.49 36.99 -11.16
C ARG A 8 -14.15 35.65 -11.83
N VAL A 9 -13.64 35.67 -13.07
CA VAL A 9 -13.31 34.46 -13.84
C VAL A 9 -12.18 33.68 -13.17
N ALA A 10 -11.14 34.37 -12.69
CA ALA A 10 -10.06 33.72 -11.97
C ALA A 10 -10.56 33.01 -10.70
N LYS A 11 -11.44 33.67 -9.92
CA LYS A 11 -12.04 33.07 -8.72
C LYS A 11 -12.90 31.85 -9.05
N GLU A 12 -13.77 31.94 -10.06
CA GLU A 12 -14.60 30.82 -10.52
C GLU A 12 -13.73 29.64 -10.98
N PHE A 13 -12.64 29.91 -11.69
CA PHE A 13 -11.67 28.87 -12.10
C PHE A 13 -11.01 28.18 -10.90
N CYS A 14 -10.58 28.93 -9.89
CA CYS A 14 -9.99 28.36 -8.67
C CYS A 14 -10.98 27.43 -7.93
N PHE A 15 -12.25 27.83 -7.82
CA PHE A 15 -13.27 26.98 -7.21
C PHE A 15 -13.58 25.75 -8.05
N ALA A 16 -13.72 25.90 -9.37
CA ALA A 16 -13.95 24.77 -10.26
C ALA A 16 -12.81 23.73 -10.18
N ALA A 17 -11.55 24.17 -10.16
CA ALA A 17 -10.40 23.27 -10.00
C ALA A 17 -10.48 22.49 -8.68
N ARG A 18 -10.88 23.17 -7.60
CA ARG A 18 -11.06 22.56 -6.28
C ARG A 18 -12.22 21.56 -6.28
N ASP A 19 -13.34 21.90 -6.91
CA ASP A 19 -14.52 21.05 -7.01
C ASP A 19 -14.23 19.79 -7.83
N VAL A 20 -13.41 19.87 -8.89
CA VAL A 20 -12.99 18.70 -9.67
C VAL A 20 -12.22 17.70 -8.80
N LEU A 21 -11.29 18.17 -7.96
CA LEU A 21 -10.58 17.31 -7.01
C LEU A 21 -11.55 16.66 -6.02
N LEU A 22 -12.44 17.46 -5.43
CA LEU A 22 -13.44 16.95 -4.49
C LEU A 22 -14.41 15.94 -5.14
N LEU A 23 -14.72 16.13 -6.41
CA LEU A 23 -15.58 15.23 -7.19
C LEU A 23 -14.86 13.89 -7.47
N TYR A 24 -13.61 13.93 -7.93
CA TYR A 24 -12.80 12.72 -8.10
C TYR A 24 -12.73 11.92 -6.80
N ARG A 25 -12.45 12.61 -5.69
CA ARG A 25 -12.44 12.04 -4.34
C ARG A 25 -13.76 11.35 -3.97
N ALA A 26 -14.91 11.93 -4.34
CA ALA A 26 -16.21 11.41 -3.99
C ALA A 26 -16.65 10.24 -4.89
N ILE A 27 -16.30 10.27 -6.18
CA ILE A 27 -16.82 9.34 -7.18
C ILE A 27 -16.00 8.05 -7.22
N VAL A 28 -14.67 8.16 -7.35
CA VAL A 28 -13.81 7.01 -7.66
C VAL A 28 -13.91 5.89 -6.63
N PRO A 29 -13.86 6.16 -5.31
CA PRO A 29 -13.93 5.10 -4.32
C PRO A 29 -15.28 4.37 -4.34
N VAL A 30 -16.38 5.10 -4.60
CA VAL A 30 -17.73 4.53 -4.64
C VAL A 30 -17.94 3.70 -5.90
N GLN A 31 -17.48 4.20 -7.06
CA GLN A 31 -17.65 3.50 -8.33
C GLN A 31 -16.81 2.23 -8.42
N LEU A 32 -15.64 2.21 -7.78
CA LEU A 32 -14.69 1.10 -7.86
C LEU A 32 -14.67 0.22 -6.61
N GLU A 33 -15.55 0.44 -5.64
CA GLU A 33 -15.53 -0.25 -4.35
C GLU A 33 -15.48 -1.78 -4.49
N LYS A 34 -16.37 -2.35 -5.33
CA LYS A 34 -16.41 -3.80 -5.58
C LYS A 34 -15.17 -4.33 -6.29
N GLN A 35 -14.51 -3.49 -7.09
CA GLN A 35 -13.31 -3.87 -7.82
C GLN A 35 -12.09 -3.87 -6.89
N PHE A 36 -12.07 -3.05 -5.84
CA PHE A 36 -11.00 -3.10 -4.86
C PHE A 36 -10.90 -4.46 -4.18
N ASP A 37 -12.03 -5.10 -3.89
CA ASP A 37 -12.02 -6.40 -3.21
C ASP A 37 -11.63 -7.57 -4.12
N SER A 38 -11.82 -7.43 -5.43
CA SER A 38 -11.65 -8.53 -6.39
C SER A 38 -10.40 -8.38 -7.27
N LEU A 39 -9.91 -7.15 -7.48
CA LEU A 39 -8.86 -6.82 -8.44
C LEU A 39 -7.76 -5.98 -7.77
N SER A 40 -6.76 -6.67 -7.23
CA SER A 40 -5.59 -6.06 -6.57
C SER A 40 -4.91 -4.96 -7.42
N GLN A 41 -4.88 -5.14 -8.74
CA GLN A 41 -4.32 -4.15 -9.66
C GLN A 41 -5.10 -2.83 -9.65
N VAL A 42 -6.44 -2.87 -9.59
CA VAL A 42 -7.27 -1.66 -9.56
C VAL A 42 -7.05 -0.89 -8.26
N ALA A 43 -6.98 -1.60 -7.12
CA ALA A 43 -6.67 -0.98 -5.85
C ALA A 43 -5.28 -0.31 -5.85
N ALA A 44 -4.27 -0.95 -6.45
CA ALA A 44 -2.93 -0.37 -6.57
C ALA A 44 -2.91 0.89 -7.46
N ILE A 45 -3.62 0.88 -8.60
CA ILE A 45 -3.74 2.05 -9.48
C ILE A 45 -4.40 3.21 -8.73
N VAL A 46 -5.55 2.96 -8.09
CA VAL A 46 -6.27 4.02 -7.40
C VAL A 46 -5.49 4.53 -6.19
N HIS A 47 -4.79 3.66 -5.45
CA HIS A 47 -3.84 4.11 -4.44
C HIS A 47 -2.82 5.09 -5.04
N ASN A 48 -2.19 4.71 -6.16
CA ASN A 48 -1.17 5.52 -6.80
C ASN A 48 -1.73 6.87 -7.31
N ASP A 49 -2.92 6.87 -7.90
CA ASP A 49 -3.60 8.08 -8.36
C ASP A 49 -3.87 9.05 -7.21
N PHE A 50 -4.48 8.57 -6.12
CA PHE A 50 -4.74 9.40 -4.94
C PHE A 50 -3.44 9.89 -4.28
N TYR A 51 -2.42 9.04 -4.21
CA TYR A 51 -1.13 9.41 -3.66
C TYR A 51 -0.44 10.47 -4.51
N HIS A 52 -0.39 10.30 -5.83
CA HIS A 52 0.19 11.27 -6.75
C HIS A 52 -0.54 12.61 -6.69
N LEU A 53 -1.88 12.59 -6.73
CA LEU A 53 -2.69 13.81 -6.56
C LEU A 53 -2.41 14.50 -5.22
N SER A 54 -2.20 13.75 -4.14
CA SER A 54 -1.83 14.36 -2.86
C SER A 54 -0.54 15.18 -2.94
N GLN A 55 0.45 14.71 -3.71
CA GLN A 55 1.73 15.41 -3.91
C GLN A 55 1.58 16.63 -4.82
N GLU A 56 0.88 16.47 -5.95
CA GLU A 56 0.63 17.58 -6.89
C GLU A 56 -0.14 18.73 -6.22
N ILE A 57 -1.14 18.40 -5.40
CA ILE A 57 -1.94 19.37 -4.64
C ILE A 57 -1.08 20.27 -3.75
N LEU A 58 0.01 19.76 -3.17
CA LEU A 58 0.94 20.57 -2.35
C LEU A 58 1.64 21.65 -3.19
N GLY A 59 1.88 21.38 -4.48
CA GLY A 59 2.57 22.27 -5.41
C GLY A 59 1.66 23.30 -6.11
N LEU A 60 0.36 23.02 -6.23
CA LEU A 60 -0.57 23.86 -7.03
C LEU A 60 -0.54 25.35 -6.64
N ALA A 61 -0.57 25.65 -5.33
CA ALA A 61 -0.55 27.04 -4.88
C ALA A 61 0.79 27.73 -5.20
N PHE A 62 1.90 27.01 -5.14
CA PHE A 62 3.21 27.56 -5.52
C PHE A 62 3.27 27.84 -7.02
N GLN A 63 2.75 26.92 -7.83
CA GLN A 63 2.81 27.01 -9.29
C GLN A 63 1.94 28.15 -9.84
N TYR A 64 0.71 28.30 -9.36
CA TYR A 64 -0.26 29.17 -10.00
C TYR A 64 -0.57 30.47 -9.26
N ARG A 65 -0.24 30.60 -7.96
CA ARG A 65 -0.64 31.78 -7.17
C ARG A 65 -0.21 33.11 -7.79
N ALA A 66 0.97 33.18 -8.41
CA ALA A 66 1.48 34.40 -9.02
C ALA A 66 0.65 34.86 -10.24
N ASP A 67 -0.04 33.93 -10.90
CA ASP A 67 -0.83 34.21 -12.10
C ASP A 67 -2.20 34.80 -11.77
N PHE A 68 -2.62 34.78 -10.51
CA PHE A 68 -3.91 35.33 -10.08
C PHE A 68 -3.81 36.81 -9.71
N PRO A 69 -4.90 37.59 -9.88
CA PRO A 69 -5.01 38.96 -9.37
C PRO A 69 -4.62 39.06 -7.90
N SER A 70 -3.91 40.13 -7.54
CA SER A 70 -3.27 40.30 -6.21
C SER A 70 -4.24 40.13 -5.02
N ASP A 71 -5.49 40.52 -5.18
CA ASP A 71 -6.58 40.40 -4.21
C ASP A 71 -7.07 38.95 -4.02
N LEU A 72 -6.82 38.07 -5.00
CA LEU A 72 -7.23 36.66 -4.99
C LEU A 72 -6.11 35.70 -4.63
N GLN A 73 -4.83 36.11 -4.72
CA GLN A 73 -3.69 35.22 -4.46
C GLN A 73 -3.79 34.52 -3.10
N LYS A 74 -4.30 35.20 -2.06
CA LYS A 74 -4.48 34.60 -0.73
C LYS A 74 -5.54 33.49 -0.69
N GLN A 75 -6.50 33.49 -1.61
CA GLN A 75 -7.58 32.50 -1.72
C GLN A 75 -7.18 31.25 -2.51
N VAL A 76 -6.08 31.31 -3.27
CA VAL A 76 -5.52 30.16 -4.01
C VAL A 76 -4.83 29.22 -3.02
N VAL A 77 -5.62 28.37 -2.37
CA VAL A 77 -5.17 27.38 -1.39
C VAL A 77 -5.77 26.03 -1.73
N PHE A 78 -4.89 25.05 -1.98
CA PHE A 78 -5.25 23.65 -2.24
C PHE A 78 -4.62 22.69 -1.25
N VAL A 79 -3.57 23.12 -0.53
CA VAL A 79 -2.75 22.30 0.37
C VAL A 79 -3.57 21.56 1.44
N ASP A 80 -4.73 22.09 1.79
CA ASP A 80 -5.65 21.50 2.76
C ASP A 80 -6.38 20.25 2.22
N LEU A 81 -6.41 20.04 0.91
CA LEU A 81 -6.92 18.81 0.30
C LEU A 81 -5.90 17.68 0.32
N ALA A 82 -4.59 17.96 0.27
CA ALA A 82 -3.55 16.94 0.14
C ALA A 82 -3.62 15.85 1.23
N PRO A 83 -3.78 16.18 2.54
CA PRO A 83 -3.89 15.15 3.57
C PRO A 83 -5.08 14.21 3.37
N ILE A 84 -6.19 14.71 2.83
CA ILE A 84 -7.39 13.90 2.58
C ILE A 84 -7.10 12.87 1.49
N PHE A 85 -6.45 13.28 0.40
CA PHE A 85 -6.07 12.38 -0.69
C PHE A 85 -5.06 11.32 -0.22
N SER A 86 -4.04 11.73 0.53
CA SER A 86 -3.05 10.81 1.11
C SER A 86 -3.70 9.79 2.07
N LEU A 87 -4.63 10.23 2.93
CA LEU A 87 -5.37 9.33 3.81
C LEU A 87 -6.16 8.28 3.02
N MET A 88 -6.81 8.69 1.94
CA MET A 88 -7.59 7.78 1.09
C MET A 88 -6.73 6.79 0.33
N ALA A 89 -5.60 7.24 -0.24
CA ALA A 89 -4.61 6.35 -0.84
C ALA A 89 -4.19 5.27 0.16
N ASN A 90 -3.83 5.68 1.38
CA ASN A 90 -3.40 4.76 2.43
C ASN A 90 -4.52 3.83 2.91
N ALA A 91 -5.78 4.25 2.90
CA ALA A 91 -6.91 3.40 3.27
C ALA A 91 -7.12 2.27 2.24
N ILE A 92 -7.06 2.61 0.95
CA ILE A 92 -7.22 1.64 -0.16
C ILE A 92 -6.11 0.59 -0.11
N LEU A 93 -4.85 1.02 0.01
CA LEU A 93 -3.73 0.09 0.07
C LEU A 93 -3.76 -0.79 1.32
N ARG A 94 -4.11 -0.24 2.49
CA ARG A 94 -4.24 -1.03 3.72
C ARG A 94 -5.31 -2.11 3.60
N ARG A 95 -6.47 -1.79 3.03
CA ARG A 95 -7.53 -2.78 2.74
C ARG A 95 -6.99 -3.88 1.83
N GLN A 96 -6.23 -3.51 0.80
CA GLN A 96 -5.70 -4.48 -0.15
C GLN A 96 -4.61 -5.39 0.44
N ILE A 97 -3.78 -4.86 1.33
CA ILE A 97 -2.83 -5.67 2.11
C ILE A 97 -3.59 -6.66 3.00
N GLN A 98 -4.66 -6.23 3.67
CA GLN A 98 -5.45 -7.12 4.53
C GLN A 98 -6.09 -8.26 3.74
N LEU A 99 -6.78 -7.96 2.63
CA LEU A 99 -7.38 -8.98 1.77
C LEU A 99 -6.35 -9.99 1.23
N THR A 100 -5.16 -9.50 0.92
CA THR A 100 -4.03 -10.35 0.51
C THR A 100 -3.61 -11.29 1.63
N VAL A 101 -3.45 -10.77 2.85
CA VAL A 101 -3.09 -11.56 4.03
C VAL A 101 -4.17 -12.60 4.35
N ASP A 102 -5.44 -12.25 4.21
CA ASP A 102 -6.56 -13.16 4.44
C ASP A 102 -6.54 -14.31 3.41
N THR A 103 -6.37 -13.98 2.12
CA THR A 103 -6.26 -14.97 1.03
C THR A 103 -5.08 -15.93 1.24
N ILE A 104 -3.93 -15.39 1.68
CA ILE A 104 -2.75 -16.22 1.95
C ILE A 104 -2.97 -17.07 3.21
N SER A 105 -3.68 -16.55 4.21
CA SER A 105 -4.01 -17.32 5.42
C SER A 105 -4.91 -18.51 5.09
N GLU A 106 -5.92 -18.32 4.22
CA GLU A 106 -6.75 -19.42 3.71
C GLU A 106 -5.92 -20.48 2.97
N ALA A 107 -4.92 -20.07 2.19
CA ALA A 107 -4.01 -21.01 1.54
C ALA A 107 -3.14 -21.79 2.55
N ILE A 108 -2.70 -21.15 3.64
CA ILE A 108 -1.95 -21.79 4.72
C ILE A 108 -2.84 -22.78 5.49
N ASP A 109 -4.12 -22.49 5.68
CA ASP A 109 -5.05 -23.38 6.40
C ASP A 109 -5.18 -24.76 5.74
N GLY A 110 -4.93 -24.87 4.44
CA GLY A 110 -4.83 -26.15 3.72
C GLY A 110 -3.68 -27.07 4.19
N ALA A 111 -2.69 -26.54 4.92
CA ALA A 111 -1.62 -27.33 5.54
C ALA A 111 -2.05 -27.98 6.86
N GLU A 112 -3.27 -27.69 7.34
CA GLU A 112 -3.85 -28.23 8.57
C GLU A 112 -2.97 -28.03 9.80
N GLY A 113 -2.21 -26.93 9.85
CA GLY A 113 -1.28 -26.63 10.95
C GLY A 113 0.09 -27.28 10.81
N PHE A 114 0.44 -27.83 9.65
CA PHE A 114 1.74 -28.47 9.37
C PHE A 114 2.05 -29.69 10.26
N GLN A 115 1.02 -30.30 10.83
CA GLN A 115 1.11 -31.48 11.69
C GLN A 115 1.02 -32.79 10.90
N ASN A 116 1.58 -33.84 11.47
CA ASN A 116 1.67 -35.19 10.92
C ASN A 116 2.38 -35.27 9.56
N THR A 117 3.31 -34.36 9.25
CA THR A 117 3.96 -34.33 7.92
C THR A 117 4.92 -35.51 7.66
N HIS A 118 5.17 -36.36 8.66
CA HIS A 118 5.78 -37.68 8.43
C HIS A 118 4.88 -38.64 7.63
N GLN A 119 3.58 -38.34 7.55
CA GLN A 119 2.62 -39.07 6.72
C GLN A 119 2.55 -38.44 5.32
N PRO A 120 2.65 -39.24 4.24
CA PRO A 120 2.71 -38.72 2.88
C PRO A 120 1.55 -37.79 2.49
N GLN A 121 0.34 -38.06 2.96
CA GLN A 121 -0.83 -37.23 2.64
C GLN A 121 -0.74 -35.83 3.26
N HIS A 122 -0.39 -35.76 4.55
CA HIS A 122 -0.23 -34.47 5.24
C HIS A 122 0.96 -33.69 4.71
N TYR A 123 2.05 -34.37 4.34
CA TYR A 123 3.18 -33.73 3.67
C TYR A 123 2.78 -33.08 2.35
N GLU A 124 2.07 -33.81 1.48
CA GLU A 124 1.64 -33.28 0.18
C GLU A 124 0.64 -32.12 0.34
N SER A 125 -0.27 -32.18 1.31
CA SER A 125 -1.15 -31.04 1.63
C SER A 125 -0.36 -29.80 2.07
N ALA A 126 0.59 -29.96 2.99
CA ALA A 126 1.43 -28.86 3.47
C ALA A 126 2.30 -28.26 2.36
N LYS A 127 2.87 -29.12 1.51
CA LYS A 127 3.64 -28.71 0.33
C LYS A 127 2.78 -27.92 -0.65
N PHE A 128 1.60 -28.44 -1.00
CA PHE A 128 0.67 -27.77 -1.90
C PHE A 128 0.25 -26.40 -1.34
N SER A 129 -0.02 -26.31 -0.04
CA SER A 129 -0.30 -25.03 0.62
C SER A 129 0.85 -24.04 0.48
N ILE A 130 2.10 -24.46 0.68
CA ILE A 130 3.27 -23.60 0.46
C ILE A 130 3.35 -23.14 -1.00
N GLU A 131 3.12 -24.03 -1.96
CA GLU A 131 3.10 -23.69 -3.38
C GLU A 131 2.00 -22.66 -3.71
N GLN A 132 0.82 -22.77 -3.10
CA GLN A 132 -0.25 -21.76 -3.23
C GLN A 132 0.16 -20.41 -2.63
N VAL A 133 0.77 -20.40 -1.44
CA VAL A 133 1.28 -19.17 -0.81
C VAL A 133 2.30 -18.47 -1.72
N VAL A 134 3.27 -19.22 -2.25
CA VAL A 134 4.28 -18.71 -3.19
C VAL A 134 3.60 -18.14 -4.43
N PHE A 135 2.65 -18.86 -5.01
CA PHE A 135 1.94 -18.43 -6.21
C PHE A 135 1.18 -17.11 -5.99
N ILE A 136 0.49 -16.96 -4.86
CA ILE A 136 -0.25 -15.74 -4.52
C ILE A 136 0.73 -14.57 -4.32
N LEU A 137 1.82 -14.79 -3.59
CA LEU A 137 2.86 -13.77 -3.37
C LEU A 137 3.47 -13.29 -4.69
N GLU A 138 3.77 -14.21 -5.60
CA GLU A 138 4.37 -13.87 -6.91
C GLU A 138 3.40 -13.10 -7.80
N LYS A 139 2.11 -13.49 -7.80
CA LYS A 139 1.08 -12.75 -8.53
C LYS A 139 0.98 -11.31 -8.03
N ILE A 140 1.02 -11.11 -6.71
CA ILE A 140 0.91 -9.78 -6.10
C ILE A 140 2.18 -8.96 -6.33
N ARG A 141 3.36 -9.59 -6.28
CA ARG A 141 4.63 -8.98 -6.65
C ARG A 141 4.55 -8.31 -8.02
N ILE A 142 4.17 -9.08 -9.04
CA ILE A 142 4.09 -8.60 -10.44
C ILE A 142 3.12 -7.40 -10.56
N MET A 143 1.96 -7.48 -9.92
CA MET A 143 0.96 -6.40 -9.97
C MET A 143 1.42 -5.14 -9.24
N TRP A 144 1.97 -5.27 -8.04
CA TRP A 144 2.30 -4.12 -7.20
C TRP A 144 3.62 -3.48 -7.58
N GLU A 145 4.63 -4.25 -7.96
CA GLU A 145 5.96 -3.74 -8.33
C GLU A 145 5.91 -2.83 -9.57
N SER A 146 4.98 -3.11 -10.49
CA SER A 146 4.81 -2.31 -11.71
C SER A 146 3.99 -1.03 -11.52
N ILE A 147 3.32 -0.86 -10.37
CA ILE A 147 2.34 0.22 -10.17
C ILE A 147 2.70 1.11 -8.97
N LEU A 148 3.10 0.51 -7.85
CA LEU A 148 3.36 1.25 -6.63
C LEU A 148 4.75 1.91 -6.67
N PRO A 149 4.90 3.12 -6.11
CA PRO A 149 6.21 3.69 -5.84
C PRO A 149 7.09 2.73 -5.04
N ARG A 150 8.39 2.65 -5.34
CA ARG A 150 9.25 1.58 -4.81
C ARG A 150 9.27 1.48 -3.29
N SER A 151 9.25 2.62 -2.58
CA SER A 151 9.19 2.64 -1.11
C SER A 151 7.88 2.03 -0.60
N ILE A 152 6.76 2.35 -1.24
CA ILE A 152 5.42 1.86 -0.89
C ILE A 152 5.31 0.36 -1.22
N TYR A 153 5.76 -0.06 -2.40
CA TYR A 153 5.83 -1.47 -2.78
C TYR A 153 6.61 -2.30 -1.74
N ARG A 154 7.84 -1.89 -1.42
CA ARG A 154 8.70 -2.59 -0.46
C ARG A 154 8.03 -2.72 0.90
N LYS A 155 7.50 -1.62 1.45
CA LYS A 155 6.81 -1.63 2.74
C LYS A 155 5.58 -2.54 2.73
N SER A 156 4.81 -2.51 1.65
CA SER A 156 3.60 -3.33 1.49
C SER A 156 3.94 -4.81 1.42
N MET A 157 4.91 -5.20 0.60
CA MET A 157 5.37 -6.58 0.49
C MET A 157 6.00 -7.09 1.80
N CYS A 158 6.79 -6.27 2.49
CA CYS A 158 7.33 -6.63 3.80
C CYS A 158 6.22 -6.88 4.84
N ASN A 159 5.15 -6.08 4.83
CA ASN A 159 4.00 -6.32 5.71
C ASN A 159 3.34 -7.66 5.41
N VAL A 160 3.07 -7.96 4.14
CA VAL A 160 2.47 -9.23 3.72
C VAL A 160 3.37 -10.40 4.15
N LEU A 161 4.66 -10.37 3.77
CA LEU A 161 5.63 -11.41 4.12
C LEU A 161 5.76 -11.61 5.63
N GLY A 162 5.78 -10.52 6.40
CA GLY A 162 5.80 -10.56 7.87
C GLY A 162 4.60 -11.33 8.43
N SER A 163 3.40 -11.07 7.93
CA SER A 163 2.19 -11.82 8.31
C SER A 163 2.27 -13.30 7.94
N VAL A 164 2.76 -13.61 6.73
CA VAL A 164 2.92 -15.00 6.25
C VAL A 164 3.90 -15.79 7.13
N PHE A 165 5.11 -15.27 7.33
CA PHE A 165 6.10 -15.96 8.16
C PHE A 165 5.67 -16.08 9.61
N SER A 166 5.01 -15.05 10.15
CA SER A 166 4.46 -15.13 11.50
C SER A 166 3.40 -16.22 11.63
N ARG A 167 2.53 -16.40 10.62
CA ARG A 167 1.51 -17.45 10.62
C ARG A 167 2.13 -18.83 10.53
N ILE A 168 2.98 -19.08 9.53
CA ILE A 168 3.63 -20.39 9.34
C ILE A 168 4.46 -20.78 10.57
N THR A 169 5.27 -19.85 11.09
CA THR A 169 6.11 -20.10 12.27
C THR A 169 5.25 -20.42 13.49
N ARG A 170 4.16 -19.68 13.70
CA ARG A 170 3.23 -19.97 14.81
C ARG A 170 2.66 -21.37 14.71
N ASP A 171 2.20 -21.76 13.54
CA ASP A 171 1.54 -23.06 13.34
C ASP A 171 2.52 -24.21 13.56
N MET A 172 3.74 -24.08 13.04
CA MET A 172 4.81 -25.07 13.29
C MET A 172 5.24 -25.13 14.76
N LEU A 173 5.26 -24.00 15.49
CA LEU A 173 5.64 -23.97 16.91
C LEU A 173 4.57 -24.52 17.85
N LEU A 174 3.34 -24.73 17.38
CA LEU A 174 2.25 -25.31 18.18
C LEU A 174 2.22 -26.85 18.13
N ILE A 175 3.16 -27.49 17.44
CA ILE A 175 3.27 -28.95 17.38
C ILE A 175 3.89 -29.45 18.69
N ASP A 176 3.08 -30.11 19.53
CA ASP A 176 3.47 -30.51 20.90
C ASP A 176 4.59 -31.56 20.95
N ASP A 177 4.60 -32.54 20.04
CA ASP A 177 5.56 -33.66 20.02
C ASP A 177 6.02 -33.96 18.59
N MET A 178 6.95 -33.15 18.08
CA MET A 178 7.45 -33.27 16.72
C MET A 178 8.40 -34.48 16.59
N ALA A 179 8.01 -35.46 15.77
CA ALA A 179 8.88 -36.60 15.47
C ALA A 179 10.15 -36.14 14.71
N ALA A 180 11.25 -36.90 14.81
CA ALA A 180 12.47 -36.57 14.07
C ALA A 180 12.23 -36.53 12.54
N GLU A 181 11.45 -37.49 12.02
CA GLU A 181 11.06 -37.52 10.61
C GLU A 181 10.22 -36.29 10.24
N GLU A 182 9.23 -35.94 11.06
CA GLU A 182 8.39 -34.75 10.85
C GLU A 182 9.21 -33.45 10.84
N THR A 183 10.20 -33.36 11.73
CA THR A 183 11.15 -32.23 11.76
C THR A 183 11.90 -32.11 10.44
N LEU A 184 12.37 -33.22 9.88
CA LEU A 184 13.07 -33.24 8.59
C LEU A 184 12.14 -32.82 7.44
N GLN A 185 10.89 -33.29 7.44
CA GLN A 185 9.91 -32.92 6.42
C GLN A 185 9.59 -31.42 6.49
N LEU A 186 9.36 -30.87 7.68
CA LEU A 186 9.12 -29.44 7.88
C LEU A 186 10.32 -28.58 7.47
N GLN A 187 11.55 -29.04 7.77
CA GLN A 187 12.75 -28.37 7.30
C GLN A 187 12.79 -28.32 5.75
N GLY A 188 12.46 -29.44 5.09
CA GLY A 188 12.35 -29.52 3.63
C GLY A 188 11.32 -28.53 3.07
N LEU A 189 10.15 -28.44 3.71
CA LEU A 189 9.10 -27.50 3.34
C LEU A 189 9.52 -26.02 3.51
N ILE A 190 10.24 -25.70 4.59
CA ILE A 190 10.80 -24.35 4.80
C ILE A 190 11.81 -24.03 3.71
N HIS A 191 12.73 -24.94 3.40
CA HIS A 191 13.70 -24.75 2.33
C HIS A 191 13.02 -24.55 0.98
N LEU A 192 12.01 -25.36 0.66
CA LEU A 192 11.21 -25.20 -0.56
C LEU A 192 10.56 -23.81 -0.63
N ALA A 193 9.97 -23.33 0.46
CA ALA A 193 9.37 -22.00 0.50
C ALA A 193 10.42 -20.89 0.27
N LEU A 194 11.57 -20.97 0.95
CA LEU A 194 12.63 -19.96 0.84
C LEU A 194 13.29 -19.95 -0.55
N GLU A 195 13.52 -21.11 -1.15
CA GLU A 195 14.07 -21.22 -2.51
C GLU A 195 13.11 -20.57 -3.52
N ASN A 196 11.81 -20.88 -3.42
CA ASN A 196 10.80 -20.33 -4.33
C ASN A 196 10.58 -18.82 -4.14
N LEU A 197 10.81 -18.28 -2.93
CA LEU A 197 10.67 -16.84 -2.65
C LEU A 197 11.98 -16.04 -2.87
N SER A 198 13.05 -16.69 -3.30
CA SER A 198 14.37 -16.05 -3.46
C SER A 198 14.35 -14.84 -4.41
N SER A 199 13.67 -14.92 -5.54
CA SER A 199 13.53 -13.82 -6.50
C SER A 199 12.77 -12.63 -5.91
N LEU A 200 11.71 -12.89 -5.14
CA LEU A 200 10.96 -11.87 -4.42
C LEU A 200 11.87 -11.16 -3.41
N PHE A 201 12.65 -11.89 -2.62
CA PHE A 201 13.56 -11.27 -1.65
C PHE A 201 14.62 -10.39 -2.33
N LEU A 202 15.18 -10.83 -3.46
CA LEU A 202 16.13 -10.03 -4.23
C LEU A 202 15.50 -8.71 -4.70
N SER A 203 14.26 -8.73 -5.23
CA SER A 203 13.56 -7.51 -5.66
C SER A 203 13.38 -6.48 -4.53
N LEU A 204 13.24 -6.96 -3.29
CA LEU A 204 13.06 -6.13 -2.11
C LEU A 204 14.39 -5.54 -1.60
N VAL A 205 15.51 -6.24 -1.77
CA VAL A 205 16.83 -5.83 -1.29
C VAL A 205 17.56 -4.93 -2.29
N GLU A 206 17.39 -5.12 -3.60
CA GLU A 206 18.12 -4.39 -4.64
C GLU A 206 17.89 -2.86 -4.55
N ASN A 207 18.81 -2.15 -3.88
CA ASN A 207 18.80 -0.69 -3.83
C ASN A 207 19.25 -0.17 -5.19
N ASN A 208 18.35 0.47 -5.94
CA ASN A 208 18.78 1.38 -6.99
C ASN A 208 19.37 2.62 -6.32
N ASP A 209 20.66 2.56 -5.99
CA ASP A 209 21.50 3.69 -5.55
C ASP A 209 21.75 4.69 -6.69
N GLY A 210 20.69 5.11 -7.37
CA GLY A 210 20.77 5.89 -8.59
C GLY A 210 19.47 6.58 -8.96
N SER A 211 18.87 7.35 -8.05
CA SER A 211 18.26 8.66 -8.38
C SER A 211 17.48 9.21 -7.18
N THR A 212 17.88 10.42 -6.80
CA THR A 212 17.09 11.47 -6.12
C THR A 212 16.55 11.19 -4.73
N LYS A 213 17.20 11.84 -3.77
CA LYS A 213 16.60 12.63 -2.67
C LYS A 213 15.14 13.03 -2.95
N SER A 214 14.20 12.10 -2.78
CA SER A 214 12.81 12.43 -2.51
C SER A 214 12.76 12.57 -1.01
N LEU A 215 12.54 13.79 -0.55
CA LEU A 215 12.34 14.11 0.86
C LEU A 215 11.38 13.08 1.46
N ASP A 216 11.82 12.37 2.50
CA ASP A 216 10.93 11.68 3.43
C ASP A 216 10.04 12.74 4.08
N HIS A 217 8.98 13.11 3.36
CA HIS A 217 7.99 14.09 3.79
C HIS A 217 7.02 13.46 4.81
N ASP A 218 7.13 12.15 5.04
CA ASP A 218 6.40 11.40 6.05
C ASP A 218 6.84 11.75 7.49
N VAL A 219 8.09 12.19 7.70
CA VAL A 219 8.57 12.61 9.03
C VAL A 219 8.03 14.00 9.43
N PHE A 220 7.67 14.86 8.46
CA PHE A 220 7.25 16.23 8.76
C PHE A 220 5.75 16.37 9.09
N PHE A 221 4.91 15.40 8.70
CA PHE A 221 3.47 15.44 9.00
C PHE A 221 3.12 14.81 10.35
N GLU A 222 3.86 13.80 10.81
CA GLU A 222 3.59 13.15 12.10
C GLU A 222 3.97 14.06 13.30
N VAL A 223 4.94 14.96 13.11
CA VAL A 223 5.36 15.93 14.14
C VAL A 223 4.40 17.14 14.22
N LYS A 224 3.68 17.49 13.15
CA LYS A 224 2.73 18.63 13.17
C LYS A 224 1.31 18.28 13.63
N VAL A 225 0.87 17.03 13.50
CA VAL A 225 -0.44 16.61 14.03
C VAL A 225 -0.39 16.37 15.54
N THR A 226 0.80 16.16 16.10
CA THR A 226 1.00 15.85 17.53
C THR A 226 1.39 17.07 18.37
N VAL A 227 1.73 18.21 17.75
CA VAL A 227 2.13 19.45 18.44
C VAL A 227 1.32 20.64 17.91
N GLY A 228 0.08 20.77 18.37
CA GLY A 228 -0.82 21.85 17.98
C GLY A 228 -2.04 21.96 18.88
N GLY A 229 -1.82 22.03 20.20
CA GLY A 229 -2.87 22.41 21.16
C GLY A 229 -3.39 23.83 20.91
N PRO A 230 -4.59 24.19 21.40
CA PRO A 230 -5.24 25.45 21.08
C PRO A 230 -4.54 26.60 21.82
N THR A 231 -3.97 27.55 21.08
CA THR A 231 -3.55 28.82 21.66
C THR A 231 -4.80 29.66 21.92
N VAL A 232 -5.08 29.85 23.20
CA VAL A 232 -6.15 30.68 23.76
C VAL A 232 -5.95 32.15 23.37
N PHE A 233 -7.06 32.80 23.03
CA PHE A 233 -7.19 34.24 22.78
C PHE A 233 -6.77 35.08 23.99
N TYR A 234 -5.99 36.13 23.74
CA TYR A 234 -6.02 37.43 24.42
C TYR A 234 -5.94 38.53 23.37
#